data_AF-A0AAT9HE38-F1
#
_entry.id   AF-A0AAT9HE38-F1
#
_cell.length_a   1.000
_cell.length_b   1.000
_cell.length_c   1.000
_cell.angle_alpha   90.00
_cell.angle_beta   90.00
_cell.angle_gamma   90.00
#
_symmetry.space_group_name_H-M   'P 1'
#
loop_
_entity.id
_entity.type
_entity.pdbx_description
1 polymer ?
#
loop_
_entity_poly.entity_id
_entity_poly.type
_entity_poly.pdbx_seq_one_letter_code
_entity_poly.pdbx_strand_id
1 'polypeptide(L)'
;MVDFGPSGVRQKSAPPAYRPALSAPGSEMVSVAPEGSGHYIGSGASLAAAAVAGAAALVRAYHPDLTAPEVTRRLLDTAYPSDIPRLDPYASLSLLQDRTTSHAAPEAPAEMPPPPNPAPEPAPSPSRRQPWQRSSSSRPWQR
;
A
#
# COMPACT_ATOMS: atom_id res chain seq x y z
N MET A 1 14.33 -10.60 1.29
CA MET A 1 13.04 -10.80 0.59
C MET A 1 12.07 -11.49 1.53
N VAL A 2 10.77 -11.45 1.24
CA VAL A 2 9.75 -12.25 1.94
C VAL A 2 8.95 -13.07 0.95
N ASP A 3 8.39 -14.17 1.43
CA ASP A 3 7.44 -14.98 0.67
C ASP A 3 5.99 -14.53 0.85
N PHE A 4 5.17 -14.83 -0.15
CA PHE A 4 3.71 -14.86 -0.02
C PHE A 4 3.15 -16.13 -0.67
N GLY A 5 1.97 -16.53 -0.19
CA GLY A 5 1.24 -17.68 -0.70
C GLY A 5 0.14 -17.32 -1.70
N PRO A 6 -0.68 -18.29 -2.13
CA PRO A 6 -1.76 -18.10 -3.11
C PRO A 6 -2.80 -17.06 -2.70
N SER A 7 -3.03 -16.89 -1.41
CA SER A 7 -3.90 -15.85 -0.83
C SER A 7 -3.28 -14.45 -0.86
N GLY A 8 -2.05 -14.31 -1.37
CA GLY A 8 -1.32 -13.06 -1.45
C GLY A 8 -0.82 -12.56 -0.10
N VAL A 9 -0.96 -13.32 0.98
CA VAL A 9 -0.46 -12.95 2.31
C VAL A 9 0.80 -13.73 2.67
N ARG A 10 1.62 -13.13 3.53
CA ARG A 10 2.79 -13.78 4.12
C ARG A 10 2.35 -14.88 5.08
N GLN A 11 3.11 -15.96 5.17
CA GLN A 11 2.84 -17.04 6.13
C GLN A 11 2.91 -16.53 7.58
N LYS A 12 1.94 -16.98 8.40
CA LYS A 12 1.85 -16.58 9.81
C LYS A 12 3.04 -17.06 10.65
N SER A 13 3.59 -18.22 10.32
CA SER A 13 4.73 -18.84 11.01
C SER A 13 6.10 -18.40 10.46
N ALA A 14 6.13 -17.54 9.43
CA ALA A 14 7.40 -17.12 8.85
C ALA A 14 8.19 -16.23 9.82
N PRO A 15 9.52 -16.42 9.96
CA PRO A 15 10.36 -15.60 10.84
C PRO A 15 10.22 -14.10 10.55
N PRO A 16 10.45 -13.20 11.50
CA PRO A 16 10.43 -11.76 11.25
C PRO A 16 11.43 -11.36 10.14
N ALA A 17 11.01 -10.45 9.25
CA ALA A 17 11.89 -9.90 8.23
C ALA A 17 12.15 -8.42 8.51
N TYR A 18 13.41 -8.06 8.68
CA TYR A 18 13.80 -6.67 8.90
C TYR A 18 14.06 -6.00 7.55
N ARG A 19 13.14 -5.12 7.14
CA ARG A 19 13.20 -4.28 5.93
C ARG A 19 13.38 -5.07 4.62
N PRO A 20 12.45 -5.97 4.28
CA PRO A 20 12.49 -6.63 2.98
C PRO A 20 12.23 -5.65 1.83
N ALA A 21 13.11 -5.66 0.83
CA ALA A 21 12.96 -4.80 -0.35
C ALA A 21 11.97 -5.33 -1.40
N LEU A 22 11.75 -6.65 -1.42
CA LEU A 22 10.93 -7.33 -2.42
C LEU A 22 10.27 -8.57 -1.82
N SER A 23 9.09 -8.89 -2.32
CA SER A 23 8.32 -10.08 -2.01
C SER A 23 8.09 -10.91 -3.26
N ALA A 24 8.04 -12.23 -3.13
CA ALA A 24 7.81 -13.14 -4.25
C ALA A 24 7.02 -14.38 -3.80
N PRO A 25 6.45 -15.16 -4.74
CA PRO A 25 5.83 -16.43 -4.42
C PRO A 25 6.86 -17.34 -3.75
N GLY A 26 6.50 -17.89 -2.60
CA GLY A 26 7.39 -18.76 -1.84
C GLY A 26 6.67 -19.69 -0.87
N SER A 27 5.35 -19.62 -0.79
CA SER A 27 4.54 -20.55 0.03
C SER A 27 3.79 -21.52 -0.86
N GLU A 28 3.67 -22.77 -0.40
CA GLU A 28 2.98 -23.87 -1.08
C GLU A 28 3.49 -24.08 -2.52
N MET A 29 4.81 -23.90 -2.72
CA MET A 29 5.43 -24.10 -4.03
C MET A 29 5.73 -25.57 -4.27
N VAL A 30 5.40 -26.03 -5.47
CA VAL A 30 5.79 -27.36 -5.96
C VAL A 30 7.19 -27.28 -6.58
N SER A 31 8.08 -28.15 -6.15
CA SER A 31 9.44 -28.32 -6.67
C SER A 31 9.75 -29.80 -6.90
N VAL A 32 10.88 -30.08 -7.54
CA VAL A 32 11.47 -31.42 -7.58
C VAL A 32 11.81 -31.88 -6.16
N ALA A 33 11.54 -33.15 -5.87
CA ALA A 33 11.98 -33.75 -4.62
C ALA A 33 13.52 -33.80 -4.57
N PRO A 34 14.14 -33.64 -3.38
CA PRO A 34 15.59 -33.73 -3.24
C PRO A 34 16.13 -35.13 -3.58
N GLU A 35 15.29 -36.17 -3.44
CA GLU A 35 15.61 -37.55 -3.79
C GLU A 35 14.43 -38.22 -4.51
N GLY A 36 14.75 -39.17 -5.40
CA GLY A 36 13.75 -39.92 -6.19
C GLY A 36 13.12 -39.12 -7.33
N SER A 37 12.03 -39.65 -7.89
CA SER A 37 11.31 -39.06 -9.04
C SER A 37 10.07 -38.25 -8.64
N GLY A 38 9.97 -37.86 -7.37
CA GLY A 38 8.79 -37.22 -6.80
C GLY A 38 8.79 -35.68 -6.85
N HIS A 39 7.73 -35.11 -6.29
CA HIS A 39 7.60 -33.66 -6.05
C HIS A 39 7.66 -33.35 -4.55
N TYR A 40 8.18 -32.17 -4.24
CA TYR A 40 8.20 -31.61 -2.89
C TYR A 40 7.38 -30.34 -2.87
N ILE A 41 6.49 -30.19 -1.87
CA ILE A 41 5.79 -28.95 -1.60
C ILE A 41 6.50 -28.25 -0.45
N GLY A 42 6.98 -27.04 -0.72
CA GLY A 42 7.79 -26.26 0.20
C GLY A 42 7.28 -24.84 0.37
N SER A 43 7.68 -24.26 1.50
CA SER A 43 7.24 -22.94 1.93
C SER A 43 8.41 -22.19 2.58
N GLY A 44 8.67 -20.95 2.17
CA GLY A 44 9.61 -20.05 2.84
C GLY A 44 10.31 -19.02 1.95
N ALA A 45 11.01 -18.09 2.61
CA ALA A 45 11.74 -17.00 1.96
C ALA A 45 12.86 -17.49 1.01
N SER A 46 13.41 -18.69 1.22
CA SER A 46 14.40 -19.29 0.31
C SER A 46 13.80 -19.60 -1.06
N LEU A 47 12.54 -20.03 -1.12
CA LEU A 47 11.84 -20.29 -2.38
C LEU A 47 11.46 -18.97 -3.06
N ALA A 48 11.05 -17.96 -2.29
CA ALA A 48 10.87 -16.60 -2.81
C ALA A 48 12.17 -16.02 -3.39
N ALA A 49 13.32 -16.25 -2.73
CA ALA A 49 14.62 -15.84 -3.24
C ALA A 49 14.99 -16.58 -4.54
N ALA A 50 14.67 -17.88 -4.65
CA ALA A 50 14.88 -18.65 -5.87
C ALA A 50 14.02 -18.11 -7.04
N ALA A 51 12.76 -17.75 -6.78
CA ALA A 51 11.89 -17.13 -7.78
C ALA A 51 12.46 -15.80 -8.29
N VAL A 52 12.95 -14.95 -7.39
CA VAL A 52 13.59 -13.68 -7.79
C VAL A 52 14.92 -13.91 -8.52
N ALA A 53 15.72 -14.89 -8.12
CA ALA A 53 16.95 -15.25 -8.82
C ALA A 53 16.65 -15.72 -10.26
N GLY A 54 15.59 -16.50 -10.46
CA GLY A 54 15.10 -16.90 -11.79
C GLY A 54 14.69 -15.70 -12.63
N ALA A 55 13.91 -14.76 -12.07
CA ALA A 55 13.55 -13.53 -12.77
C ALA A 55 14.78 -12.67 -13.12
N ALA A 56 15.74 -12.53 -12.20
CA ALA A 56 17.00 -11.83 -12.46
C ALA A 56 17.80 -12.49 -13.58
N ALA A 57 17.83 -13.83 -13.64
CA ALA A 57 18.49 -14.57 -14.71
C ALA A 57 17.81 -14.32 -16.06
N LEU A 58 16.47 -14.30 -16.12
CA LEU A 58 15.72 -13.95 -17.34
C LEU A 58 16.02 -12.52 -17.79
N VAL A 59 16.03 -11.55 -16.86
CA VAL A 59 16.37 -10.16 -17.17
C VAL A 59 17.79 -10.06 -17.75
N ARG A 60 18.77 -10.75 -17.18
CA ARG A 60 20.15 -10.77 -17.70
C ARG A 60 20.25 -11.47 -19.05
N ALA A 61 19.45 -12.50 -19.31
CA ALA A 61 19.42 -13.17 -20.60
C ALA A 61 18.86 -12.26 -21.70
N TYR A 62 17.85 -11.45 -21.37
CA TYR A 62 17.20 -10.54 -22.33
C TYR A 62 17.92 -9.19 -22.47
N HIS A 63 18.59 -8.73 -21.40
CA HIS A 63 19.35 -7.48 -21.33
C HIS A 63 20.79 -7.77 -20.85
N PRO A 64 21.65 -8.36 -21.71
CA PRO A 64 22.97 -8.86 -21.31
C PRO A 64 23.95 -7.76 -20.85
N ASP A 65 23.71 -6.52 -21.26
CA ASP A 65 24.56 -5.37 -20.91
C ASP A 65 24.29 -4.82 -19.50
N LEU A 66 23.20 -5.26 -18.83
CA LEU A 66 22.89 -4.79 -17.48
C LEU A 66 23.82 -5.41 -16.44
N THR A 67 24.38 -4.56 -15.60
CA THR A 67 25.10 -4.95 -14.40
C THR A 67 24.15 -5.52 -13.34
N ALA A 68 24.67 -6.30 -12.39
CA ALA A 68 23.89 -6.84 -11.27
C ALA A 68 23.08 -5.77 -10.48
N PRO A 69 23.63 -4.58 -10.14
CA PRO A 69 22.84 -3.53 -9.49
C PRO A 69 21.76 -2.94 -10.40
N GLU A 70 22.00 -2.83 -11.71
CA GLU A 70 20.96 -2.37 -12.66
C GLU A 70 19.82 -3.39 -12.80
N VAL A 71 20.13 -4.69 -12.79
CA VAL A 71 19.11 -5.75 -12.76
C VAL A 71 18.29 -5.65 -11.47
N THR A 72 18.96 -5.47 -10.33
CA THR A 72 18.29 -5.31 -9.03
C THR A 72 17.37 -4.10 -9.03
N ARG A 73 17.86 -2.95 -9.52
CA ARG A 73 17.08 -1.73 -9.65
C ARG A 73 15.87 -1.94 -10.55
N ARG A 74 16.05 -2.57 -11.70
CA ARG A 74 14.96 -2.90 -12.62
C ARG A 74 13.88 -3.74 -11.94
N LEU A 75 14.25 -4.82 -11.25
CA LEU A 75 13.31 -5.67 -10.52
C LEU A 75 12.51 -4.92 -9.44
N LEU A 76 13.13 -3.93 -8.79
CA LEU A 76 12.46 -3.09 -7.77
C LEU A 76 11.57 -2.03 -8.40
N ASP A 77 12.06 -1.35 -9.44
CA ASP A 77 11.37 -0.23 -10.09
C ASP A 77 10.17 -0.71 -10.94
N THR A 78 10.17 -1.97 -11.39
CA THR A 78 9.02 -2.59 -12.10
C THR A 78 8.17 -3.50 -11.21
N ALA A 79 8.45 -3.57 -9.90
CA ALA A 79 7.68 -4.40 -8.99
C ALA A 79 6.23 -3.90 -8.87
N TYR A 80 5.29 -4.83 -8.69
CA TYR A 80 3.90 -4.46 -8.43
C TYR A 80 3.78 -3.80 -7.04
N PRO A 81 3.16 -2.61 -6.93
CA PRO A 81 3.04 -1.89 -5.66
C PRO A 81 2.23 -2.66 -4.60
N SER A 82 2.82 -2.85 -3.41
CA SER A 82 2.11 -3.32 -2.21
C SER A 82 2.96 -2.99 -0.96
N ASP A 83 2.51 -3.37 0.25
CA ASP A 83 3.24 -3.10 1.52
C ASP A 83 4.73 -3.41 1.44
N ILE A 84 5.05 -4.55 0.80
CA ILE A 84 6.39 -4.89 0.33
C ILE A 84 6.25 -5.12 -1.18
N PRO A 85 7.00 -4.42 -2.05
CA PRO A 85 6.86 -4.55 -3.50
C PRO A 85 6.87 -6.02 -3.94
N ARG A 86 6.01 -6.40 -4.90
CA ARG A 86 5.90 -7.78 -5.38
C ARG A 86 6.65 -7.94 -6.69
N LEU A 87 7.44 -9.00 -6.78
CA LEU A 87 8.13 -9.38 -8.01
C LEU A 87 7.12 -9.48 -9.17
N ASP A 88 7.37 -8.73 -10.24
CA ASP A 88 6.67 -8.85 -11.51
C ASP A 88 7.71 -9.15 -12.61
N PRO A 89 7.91 -10.43 -12.96
CA PRO A 89 8.90 -10.82 -13.97
C PRO A 89 8.54 -10.29 -15.37
N TYR A 90 7.25 -10.15 -15.67
CA TYR A 90 6.80 -9.67 -16.97
C TYR A 90 7.11 -8.19 -17.14
N ALA A 91 6.76 -7.38 -16.15
CA ALA A 91 7.10 -5.96 -16.11
C ALA A 91 8.62 -5.75 -16.14
N SER A 92 9.37 -6.56 -15.39
CA SER A 92 10.83 -6.50 -15.35
C SER A 92 11.49 -6.73 -16.71
N LEU A 93 10.91 -7.59 -17.56
CA LEU A 93 11.43 -7.91 -18.89
C LEU A 93 11.01 -6.89 -19.95
N SER A 94 9.71 -6.54 -19.95
CA SER A 94 9.05 -5.85 -21.06
C SER A 94 8.98 -4.33 -20.90
N LEU A 95 8.96 -3.82 -19.67
CA LEU A 95 8.94 -2.37 -19.45
C LEU A 95 10.32 -1.83 -19.78
N LEU A 96 10.40 -1.12 -20.91
CA LEU A 96 11.51 -0.23 -21.20
C LEU A 96 11.39 0.96 -20.26
N GLN A 97 12.04 0.86 -19.11
CA GLN A 97 12.32 2.04 -18.32
C GLN A 97 13.25 2.91 -19.15
N ASP A 98 12.73 4.03 -19.64
CA ASP A 98 13.59 5.05 -20.23
C ASP A 98 14.61 5.42 -19.16
N ARG A 99 15.89 5.26 -19.48
CA ARG A 99 17.01 5.27 -18.52
C ARG A 99 17.16 6.62 -17.80
N THR A 100 16.36 7.59 -18.19
CA THR A 100 16.31 9.00 -17.80
C THR A 100 15.22 9.33 -16.79
N THR A 101 14.18 8.51 -16.59
CA THR A 101 13.09 8.83 -15.65
C THR A 101 13.05 7.89 -14.46
N SER A 102 14.03 8.06 -13.56
CA SER A 102 13.74 7.83 -12.15
C SER A 102 12.83 8.97 -11.70
N HIS A 103 11.52 8.76 -11.73
CA HIS A 103 10.57 9.66 -11.11
C HIS A 103 9.69 8.90 -10.13
N ALA A 104 10.21 8.75 -8.92
CA ALA A 104 9.41 9.14 -7.78
C ALA A 104 10.09 10.39 -7.23
N ALA A 105 9.79 11.56 -7.82
CA ALA A 105 9.84 12.74 -6.97
C ALA A 105 8.82 12.49 -5.85
N PRO A 106 9.11 12.87 -4.60
CA PRO A 106 8.09 12.85 -3.57
C PRO A 106 6.90 13.65 -4.12
N GLU A 107 5.73 13.01 -4.24
CA GLU A 107 4.50 13.73 -4.52
C GLU A 107 4.41 14.83 -3.45
N ALA A 108 4.51 16.09 -3.88
CA ALA A 108 4.25 17.21 -3.00
C ALA A 108 2.84 16.98 -2.41
N PRO A 109 2.65 17.16 -1.09
CA PRO A 109 1.34 17.01 -0.49
C PRO A 109 0.33 17.82 -1.29
N ALA A 110 -0.80 17.20 -1.67
CA ALA A 110 -1.86 17.90 -2.35
C ALA A 110 -2.32 19.08 -1.47
N GLU A 111 -1.96 20.31 -1.84
CA GLU A 111 -2.48 21.50 -1.20
C GLU A 111 -3.97 21.63 -1.55
N MET A 112 -4.83 21.31 -0.60
CA MET A 112 -6.25 21.65 -0.74
C MET A 112 -6.39 23.17 -0.69
N PRO A 113 -7.19 23.78 -1.58
CA PRO A 113 -7.53 25.19 -1.45
C PRO A 113 -8.16 25.44 -0.07
N PRO A 114 -7.90 26.60 0.55
CA PRO A 114 -8.45 26.91 1.86
C PRO A 114 -9.98 26.81 1.81
N PRO A 115 -10.63 26.27 2.86
CA PRO A 115 -12.08 26.17 2.89
C PRO A 115 -12.69 27.56 2.68
N PRO A 116 -13.76 27.69 1.88
CA PRO A 116 -14.42 28.96 1.68
C PRO A 116 -14.87 29.55 3.02
N ASN A 117 -14.73 30.86 3.16
CA ASN A 117 -15.07 31.58 4.38
C ASN A 117 -16.48 31.19 4.87
N PRO A 118 -16.69 30.96 6.17
CA PRO A 118 -18.03 30.74 6.69
C PRO A 118 -18.90 31.94 6.32
N ALA A 119 -20.07 31.67 5.76
CA ALA A 119 -21.05 32.69 5.42
C ALA A 119 -21.34 33.58 6.64
N PRO A 120 -21.61 34.88 6.46
CA PRO A 120 -21.89 35.76 7.58
C PRO A 120 -23.05 35.20 8.40
N GLU A 121 -22.82 35.10 9.70
CA GLU A 121 -23.79 34.60 10.68
C GLU A 121 -25.09 35.42 10.55
N PRO A 122 -26.27 34.77 10.45
CA PRO A 122 -27.51 35.51 10.33
C PRO A 122 -27.73 36.37 11.58
N ALA A 123 -28.05 37.65 11.37
CA ALA A 123 -28.30 38.60 12.45
C ALA A 123 -29.31 38.06 13.47
N PRO A 124 -29.15 38.35 14.77
CA PRO A 124 -30.05 37.85 15.80
C PRO A 124 -31.48 38.30 15.51
N SER A 125 -32.40 37.33 15.42
CA SER A 125 -33.84 37.58 15.24
C SER A 125 -34.36 38.51 16.34
N PRO A 126 -35.13 39.57 16.01
CA PRO A 126 -35.69 40.45 17.03
C PRO A 126 -36.61 39.64 17.95
N SER A 127 -36.42 39.78 19.26
CA SER A 127 -37.17 39.05 20.28
C SER A 127 -38.66 39.36 20.16
N ARG A 128 -39.42 38.34 19.74
CA ARG A 128 -40.88 38.39 19.71
C ARG A 128 -41.40 38.43 21.15
N ARG A 129 -41.85 39.59 21.63
CA ARG A 129 -42.50 39.69 22.94
C ARG A 129 -43.74 38.80 22.95
N GLN A 130 -43.77 37.83 23.85
CA GLN A 130 -44.91 36.93 24.06
C GLN A 130 -45.99 37.64 24.91
N PRO A 131 -47.26 37.71 24.47
CA PRO A 131 -48.30 38.56 25.07
C PRO A 131 -48.94 38.06 26.40
N TRP A 132 -48.43 36.99 27.01
CA TRP A 132 -49.04 36.36 28.19
C TRP A 132 -48.33 36.62 29.52
N GLN A 133 -47.26 37.43 29.54
CA GLN A 133 -46.70 37.93 30.80
C GLN A 133 -47.50 39.15 31.28
N ARG A 134 -48.76 38.93 31.68
CA ARG A 134 -49.53 39.88 32.48
C ARG A 134 -49.61 39.34 33.90
N SER A 135 -48.99 40.09 34.80
CA SER A 135 -48.95 39.95 36.25
C SER A 135 -50.18 39.28 36.89
N SER A 136 -49.97 38.10 37.50
CA SER A 136 -50.83 37.60 38.57
C SER A 136 -50.47 38.33 39.87
N SER A 137 -51.05 39.51 40.09
CA SER A 137 -51.06 40.12 41.42
C SER A 137 -52.34 39.73 42.13
N SER A 138 -52.27 38.68 42.95
CA SER A 138 -53.27 38.34 43.95
C SER A 138 -53.37 39.48 44.97
N ARG A 139 -54.58 40.02 45.17
CA ARG A 139 -54.91 40.91 46.30
C ARG A 139 -55.98 40.25 47.17
N PRO A 140 -55.84 40.30 48.51
CA PRO A 140 -56.72 39.60 49.44
C PRO A 140 -58.03 40.36 49.70
N TRP A 141 -59.07 39.60 50.04
CA TRP A 141 -60.42 40.05 50.39
C TRP A 141 -60.46 40.77 51.74
N GLN A 142 -61.24 41.85 51.85
CA GLN A 142 -61.64 42.48 53.11
C GLN A 142 -63.17 42.66 53.12
N ARG A 143 -63.75 42.20 54.23
CA ARG A 143 -65.10 42.27 54.82
C ARG A 143 -66.29 42.85 54.04
#